data_AF-A0A2E5E0R6-F1
#
_entry.id   AF-A0A2E5E0R6-F1
#
_cell.length_a   1.000
_cell.length_b   1.000
_cell.length_c   1.000
_cell.angle_alpha   90.00
_cell.angle_beta   90.00
_cell.angle_gamma   90.00
#
_symmetry.space_group_name_H-M   'P 1'
#
loop_
_entity.id
_entity.type
_entity.pdbx_description
1 polymer ?
#
loop_
_entity_poly.entity_id
_entity_poly.type
_entity_poly.pdbx_seq_one_letter_code
_entity_poly.pdbx_strand_id
1 'polypeptide(L)'
;MLHHWIVLTLCAAGTLCGCASVTQVEAGRHDRFRNALVESCRSIKASDFQAARGHLRQASTLANGHEQTAKVADLRLVCHGAEALNAGRPREAASSWLAIQDRSLKNQLVGLAHEEGIDLMMLTSNRQAGEGVNP
;
A
#
# COMPACT_ATOMS: atom_id res chain seq x y z
N MET A 1 25.10 55.52 18.08
CA MET A 1 25.85 55.00 16.90
C MET A 1 25.15 53.72 16.45
N LEU A 2 23.90 53.78 15.97
CA LEU A 2 23.51 53.95 14.56
C LEU A 2 24.42 53.14 13.62
N HIS A 3 24.09 51.87 13.46
CA HIS A 3 23.30 51.33 12.32
C HIS A 3 24.14 51.40 11.05
N HIS A 4 24.66 50.25 10.61
CA HIS A 4 24.03 49.43 9.55
C HIS A 4 24.13 50.12 8.20
N TRP A 5 24.21 49.32 7.14
CA TRP A 5 24.24 49.73 5.73
C TRP A 5 25.64 49.89 5.15
N ILE A 6 25.84 49.07 4.10
CA ILE A 6 26.76 49.25 2.97
C ILE A 6 28.03 48.38 3.08
N VAL A 7 28.12 47.48 2.10
CA VAL A 7 29.27 46.69 1.68
C VAL A 7 29.54 45.37 2.41
N LEU A 8 28.60 44.44 2.30
CA LEU A 8 28.97 43.06 1.95
C LEU A 8 28.22 42.66 0.68
N THR A 9 28.48 43.46 -0.35
CA THR A 9 28.35 43.04 -1.73
C THR A 9 29.40 41.98 -1.99
N LEU A 10 29.00 40.92 -2.69
CA LEU A 10 29.89 40.12 -3.53
C LEU A 10 30.72 39.02 -2.82
N CYS A 11 30.07 37.89 -2.53
CA CYS A 11 30.71 36.58 -2.67
C CYS A 11 29.69 35.57 -3.23
N ALA A 12 29.91 35.15 -4.48
CA ALA A 12 29.27 34.04 -5.21
C ALA A 12 27.76 34.22 -5.48
N ALA A 13 27.28 34.61 -6.67
CA ALA A 13 27.68 34.16 -8.00
C ALA A 13 27.96 32.65 -8.03
N GLY A 14 26.91 31.89 -7.77
CA GLY A 14 26.83 30.44 -7.76
C GLY A 14 25.68 30.09 -6.83
N THR A 15 24.47 29.81 -7.30
CA THR A 15 24.11 28.43 -7.62
C THR A 15 22.69 28.44 -8.19
N LEU A 16 22.55 27.91 -9.41
CA LEU A 16 21.37 27.25 -9.98
C LEU A 16 20.02 27.95 -9.80
N CYS A 17 19.63 28.66 -10.86
CA CYS A 17 18.22 28.94 -11.17
C CYS A 17 17.39 27.65 -11.09
N GLY A 18 16.59 27.51 -10.02
CA GLY A 18 15.17 27.19 -10.10
C GLY A 18 14.70 25.75 -10.40
N CYS A 19 15.55 24.78 -10.71
CA CYS A 19 15.08 23.42 -11.06
C CYS A 19 15.13 22.40 -9.92
N ALA A 20 15.71 22.72 -8.76
CA ALA A 20 15.91 21.75 -7.67
C ALA A 20 14.64 21.47 -6.84
N SER A 21 13.62 22.31 -6.91
CA SER A 21 12.45 22.21 -6.03
C SER A 21 11.48 21.10 -6.44
N VAL A 22 11.28 20.87 -7.74
CA VAL A 22 10.34 19.84 -8.21
C VAL A 22 10.91 18.45 -7.96
N THR A 23 12.19 18.23 -8.28
CA THR A 23 12.85 16.93 -8.11
C THR A 23 13.04 16.54 -6.64
N GLN A 24 13.39 17.48 -5.75
CA GLN A 24 13.48 17.19 -4.31
C GLN A 24 12.12 16.91 -3.66
N VAL A 25 11.06 17.62 -4.07
CA VAL A 25 9.70 17.38 -3.56
C VAL A 25 9.16 16.04 -4.04
N GLU A 26 9.41 15.69 -5.30
CA GLU A 26 9.02 14.38 -5.86
C GLU A 26 9.77 13.22 -5.22
N ALA A 27 11.09 13.35 -5.01
CA ALA A 27 11.89 12.34 -4.30
C ALA A 27 11.39 12.13 -2.87
N GLY A 28 11.14 13.21 -2.12
CA GLY A 28 10.63 13.12 -0.75
C GLY A 28 9.23 12.50 -0.66
N ARG A 29 8.37 12.74 -1.66
CA ARG A 29 7.05 12.08 -1.74
C ARG A 29 7.19 10.59 -2.03
N HIS A 30 8.05 10.21 -2.96
CA HIS A 30 8.29 8.81 -3.32
C HIS A 30 8.80 8.00 -2.13
N ASP A 31 9.76 8.54 -1.38
CA ASP A 31 10.30 7.87 -0.19
C ASP A 31 9.23 7.69 0.90
N ARG A 32 8.42 8.72 1.15
CA ARG A 32 7.30 8.63 2.11
C ARG A 32 6.24 7.62 1.66
N PHE A 33 5.95 7.56 0.37
CA PHE A 33 5.02 6.57 -0.20
C PHE A 33 5.54 5.15 0.06
N ARG A 34 6.80 4.90 -0.30
CA ARG A 34 7.46 3.60 -0.07
C ARG A 34 7.47 3.24 1.42
N ASN A 35 7.84 4.18 2.29
CA ASN A 35 7.87 3.95 3.74
C ASN A 35 6.48 3.60 4.28
N ALA A 36 5.43 4.29 3.83
CA ALA A 36 4.05 3.97 4.21
C ALA A 36 3.64 2.56 3.78
N LEU A 37 4.04 2.09 2.59
CA LEU A 37 3.81 0.70 2.17
C LEU A 37 4.56 -0.31 3.05
N VAL A 38 5.83 -0.04 3.37
CA VAL A 38 6.65 -0.91 4.23
C VAL A 38 6.05 -1.01 5.63
N GLU A 39 5.68 0.11 6.24
CA GLU A 39 5.05 0.12 7.56
C GLU A 39 3.69 -0.59 7.53
N SER A 40 2.89 -0.42 6.47
CA SER A 40 1.67 -1.21 6.30
C SER A 40 1.96 -2.72 6.32
N CYS A 41 2.96 -3.19 5.57
CA CYS A 41 3.32 -4.61 5.55
C CYS A 41 3.77 -5.11 6.93
N ARG A 42 4.55 -4.30 7.67
CA ARG A 42 4.96 -4.60 9.04
C ARG A 42 3.76 -4.74 9.98
N SER A 43 2.81 -3.80 9.91
CA SER A 43 1.59 -3.85 10.72
C SER A 43 0.69 -5.03 10.36
N ILE A 44 0.54 -5.37 9.08
CA ILE A 44 -0.21 -6.58 8.64
C ILE A 44 0.43 -7.83 9.25
N LYS A 45 1.75 -7.97 9.16
CA LYS A 45 2.48 -9.10 9.75
C LYS A 45 2.29 -9.19 11.28
N ALA A 46 2.20 -8.04 11.95
CA ALA A 46 1.95 -7.96 13.38
C ALA A 46 0.46 -8.13 13.76
N SER A 47 -0.43 -8.35 12.79
CA SER A 47 -1.89 -8.36 12.97
C SER A 47 -2.48 -7.06 13.54
N ASP A 48 -1.75 -5.95 13.42
CA ASP A 48 -2.26 -4.61 13.74
C ASP A 48 -2.94 -4.01 12.50
N PHE A 49 -4.15 -4.49 12.21
CA PHE A 49 -4.90 -4.08 11.03
C PHE A 49 -5.35 -2.61 11.08
N GLN A 50 -5.46 -2.03 12.29
CA GLN A 50 -5.77 -0.61 12.44
C GLN A 50 -4.60 0.26 11.99
N ALA A 51 -3.38 -0.03 12.45
CA ALA A 51 -2.18 0.69 12.01
C ALA A 51 -1.93 0.48 10.50
N ALA A 52 -2.08 -0.76 10.00
CA ALA A 52 -1.95 -1.07 8.59
C ALA A 52 -2.86 -0.18 7.72
N ARG A 53 -4.15 -0.07 8.07
CA ARG A 53 -5.10 0.83 7.39
C ARG A 53 -4.68 2.29 7.47
N GLY A 54 -4.13 2.73 8.61
CA GLY A 54 -3.57 4.06 8.78
C GLY A 54 -2.47 4.36 7.76
N HIS A 55 -1.49 3.46 7.65
CA HIS A 55 -0.40 3.58 6.69
C HIS A 55 -0.88 3.48 5.23
N LEU A 56 -1.85 2.62 4.92
CA LEU A 56 -2.46 2.54 3.57
C LEU A 56 -3.24 3.80 3.18
N ARG A 57 -3.87 4.48 4.13
CA ARG A 57 -4.48 5.80 3.87
C ARG A 57 -3.40 6.83 3.54
N GLN A 58 -2.31 6.86 4.30
CA GLN A 58 -1.17 7.74 4.02
C GLN A 58 -0.51 7.44 2.66
N ALA A 59 -0.29 6.17 2.33
CA ALA A 59 0.24 5.78 1.02
C ALA A 59 -0.69 6.25 -0.11
N SER A 60 -2.00 6.15 0.08
CA SER A 60 -3.00 6.61 -0.89
C SER A 60 -2.94 8.12 -1.16
N THR A 61 -2.64 8.95 -0.16
CA THR A 61 -2.54 10.41 -0.35
C THR A 61 -1.22 10.81 -1.00
N LEU A 62 -0.18 9.97 -0.88
CA LEU A 62 1.14 10.18 -1.47
C LEU A 62 1.28 9.59 -2.88
N ALA A 63 0.40 8.66 -3.24
CA ALA A 63 0.44 7.96 -4.52
C ALA A 63 0.37 8.95 -5.70
N ASN A 64 1.25 8.74 -6.67
CA ASN A 64 1.31 9.50 -7.90
C ASN A 64 1.10 8.59 -9.10
N GLY A 65 -0.08 8.70 -9.70
CA GLY A 65 -0.44 7.95 -10.89
C GLY A 65 -1.04 6.57 -10.62
N HIS A 66 -1.39 5.91 -11.71
CA HIS A 66 -2.22 4.71 -11.71
C HIS A 66 -1.51 3.52 -11.07
N GLU A 67 -0.21 3.34 -11.35
CA GLU A 67 0.56 2.21 -10.82
C GLU A 67 0.66 2.23 -9.28
N GLN A 68 0.99 3.39 -8.70
CA GLN A 68 1.09 3.52 -7.24
C GLN A 68 -0.28 3.37 -6.57
N THR A 69 -1.33 3.88 -7.21
CA THR A 69 -2.70 3.72 -6.72
C THR A 69 -3.15 2.25 -6.74
N ALA A 70 -2.82 1.52 -7.82
CA ALA A 70 -3.09 0.09 -7.93
C ALA A 70 -2.36 -0.72 -6.85
N LYS A 71 -1.08 -0.41 -6.57
CA LYS A 71 -0.32 -1.04 -5.47
C LYS A 71 -0.98 -0.84 -4.11
N VAL A 72 -1.49 0.36 -3.83
CA VAL A 72 -2.21 0.63 -2.57
C VAL A 72 -3.53 -0.16 -2.52
N ALA A 73 -4.26 -0.25 -3.63
CA ALA A 73 -5.50 -1.02 -3.72
C ALA A 73 -5.25 -2.52 -3.48
N ASP A 74 -4.22 -3.09 -4.10
CA ASP A 74 -3.85 -4.49 -3.91
C ASP A 74 -3.43 -4.76 -2.47
N LEU A 75 -2.62 -3.89 -1.86
CA LEU A 75 -2.19 -4.07 -0.47
C LEU A 75 -3.35 -3.91 0.54
N ARG A 76 -4.40 -3.13 0.20
CA ARG A 76 -5.66 -3.11 0.98
C ARG A 76 -6.37 -4.45 0.93
N LEU A 77 -6.40 -5.13 -0.22
CA LEU A 77 -6.99 -6.46 -0.35
C LEU A 77 -6.19 -7.51 0.44
N VAL A 78 -4.86 -7.41 0.45
CA VAL A 78 -4.00 -8.24 1.32
C VAL A 78 -4.35 -8.02 2.79
N CYS A 79 -4.40 -6.75 3.24
CA CYS A 79 -4.73 -6.40 4.62
C CYS A 79 -6.12 -6.91 5.02
N HIS A 80 -7.13 -6.69 4.16
CA HIS A 80 -8.49 -7.13 4.43
C HIS A 80 -8.58 -8.65 4.52
N GLY A 81 -7.92 -9.37 3.61
CA GLY A 81 -7.93 -10.82 3.67
C GLY A 81 -7.19 -11.39 4.89
N ALA A 82 -6.08 -10.78 5.31
CA ALA A 82 -5.38 -11.16 6.53
C ALA A 82 -6.24 -10.93 7.79
N GLU A 83 -6.94 -9.79 7.86
CA GLU A 83 -7.88 -9.50 8.95
C GLU A 83 -9.06 -10.48 8.96
N ALA A 84 -9.62 -10.79 7.79
CA ALA A 84 -10.69 -11.76 7.65
C ALA A 84 -10.25 -13.16 8.11
N LEU A 85 -9.06 -13.62 7.72
CA LEU A 85 -8.53 -14.90 8.16
C LEU A 85 -8.31 -14.93 9.67
N ASN A 86 -7.70 -13.87 10.23
CA ASN A 86 -7.49 -13.74 11.67
C ASN A 86 -8.82 -13.72 12.46
N ALA A 87 -9.89 -13.21 11.85
CA ALA A 87 -11.24 -13.23 12.41
C ALA A 87 -12.01 -14.54 12.17
N GLY A 88 -11.38 -15.59 11.64
CA GLY A 88 -12.05 -16.86 11.36
C GLY A 88 -13.02 -16.81 10.18
N ARG A 89 -12.83 -15.88 9.24
CA ARG A 89 -13.64 -15.69 8.02
C ARG A 89 -12.83 -16.05 6.75
N PRO A 90 -12.43 -17.33 6.56
CA PRO A 90 -11.52 -17.74 5.50
C PRO A 90 -12.09 -17.52 4.09
N ARG A 91 -13.42 -17.54 3.93
CA ARG A 91 -14.05 -17.25 2.62
C ARG A 91 -13.89 -15.81 2.19
N GLU A 92 -14.06 -14.87 3.13
CA GLU A 92 -13.85 -13.44 2.89
C GLU A 92 -12.36 -13.15 2.65
N ALA A 93 -11.47 -13.86 3.35
CA ALA A 93 -10.03 -13.83 3.08
C ALA A 93 -9.70 -14.26 1.65
N ALA A 94 -10.19 -15.43 1.23
CA ALA A 94 -9.97 -15.96 -0.11
C ALA A 94 -10.53 -15.02 -1.19
N SER A 95 -11.75 -14.52 -1.02
CA SER A 95 -12.35 -13.56 -1.94
C SER A 95 -11.51 -12.28 -2.08
N SER A 96 -10.94 -11.79 -0.98
CA SER A 96 -10.09 -10.59 -0.98
C SER A 96 -8.79 -10.83 -1.74
N TRP A 97 -8.09 -11.93 -1.45
CA TRP A 97 -6.82 -12.24 -2.10
C TRP A 97 -6.98 -12.57 -3.59
N LEU A 98 -8.06 -13.24 -3.98
CA LEU A 98 -8.34 -13.51 -5.40
C LEU A 98 -8.69 -12.24 -6.19
N ALA A 99 -9.19 -11.19 -5.52
CA ALA A 99 -9.52 -9.91 -6.14
C ALA A 99 -8.30 -9.00 -6.44
N ILE A 100 -7.10 -9.35 -5.94
CA ILE A 100 -5.85 -8.61 -6.20
C ILE A 100 -5.61 -8.48 -7.71
N GLN A 101 -5.15 -7.32 -8.20
CA GLN A 101 -4.90 -7.12 -9.63
C GLN A 101 -3.49 -7.52 -10.03
N ASP A 102 -2.49 -7.23 -9.20
CA ASP A 102 -1.12 -7.70 -9.40
C ASP A 102 -1.07 -9.24 -9.42
N ARG A 103 -0.82 -9.80 -10.60
CA ARG A 103 -0.78 -11.25 -10.82
C ARG A 103 0.36 -11.93 -10.07
N SER A 104 1.51 -11.27 -9.94
CA SER A 104 2.66 -11.83 -9.24
C SER A 104 2.37 -11.95 -7.75
N LEU A 105 1.85 -10.88 -7.15
CA LEU A 105 1.42 -10.86 -5.74
C LEU A 105 0.30 -11.86 -5.47
N LYS A 106 -0.72 -11.90 -6.35
CA LYS A 106 -1.81 -12.88 -6.25
C LYS A 106 -1.28 -14.31 -6.27
N ASN A 107 -0.41 -14.64 -7.23
CA ASN A 107 0.12 -15.99 -7.36
C ASN A 107 0.99 -16.37 -6.15
N GLN A 108 1.77 -15.44 -5.59
CA GLN A 108 2.52 -15.67 -4.36
C GLN A 108 1.59 -15.96 -3.17
N LEU A 109 0.51 -15.19 -3.01
CA LEU A 109 -0.47 -15.43 -1.95
C LEU A 109 -1.22 -16.75 -2.12
N VAL A 110 -1.62 -17.09 -3.34
CA VAL A 110 -2.25 -18.38 -3.65
C VAL A 110 -1.28 -19.53 -3.36
N GLY A 111 -0.01 -19.41 -3.75
CA GLY A 111 1.03 -20.40 -3.48
C GLY A 111 1.23 -20.62 -1.98
N LEU A 112 1.44 -19.54 -1.22
CA LEU A 112 1.59 -19.61 0.24
C LEU A 112 0.35 -20.18 0.93
N ALA A 113 -0.86 -19.79 0.51
CA ALA A 113 -2.09 -20.36 1.05
C ALA A 113 -2.17 -21.88 0.79
N HIS A 114 -1.78 -22.33 -0.40
CA HIS A 114 -1.75 -23.76 -0.72
C HIS A 114 -0.72 -24.53 0.11
N GLU A 115 0.47 -23.97 0.34
CA GLU A 115 1.50 -24.53 1.22
C GLU A 115 1.01 -24.72 2.66
N GLU A 116 0.16 -23.80 3.14
CA GLU A 116 -0.51 -23.88 4.44
C GLU A 116 -1.80 -24.75 4.43
N GLY A 117 -2.08 -25.44 3.33
CA GLY A 117 -3.24 -26.33 3.19
C GLY A 117 -4.58 -25.62 2.97
N ILE A 118 -4.56 -24.33 2.59
CA ILE A 118 -5.74 -23.51 2.35
C ILE A 118 -6.03 -23.43 0.84
N ASP A 119 -7.08 -24.10 0.38
CA ASP A 119 -7.56 -23.97 -1.01
C ASP A 119 -8.51 -22.77 -1.17
N LEU A 120 -7.95 -21.65 -1.65
CA LEU A 120 -8.70 -20.41 -1.87
C LEU A 120 -9.80 -20.54 -2.94
N MET A 121 -9.60 -21.39 -3.95
CA MET A 121 -10.57 -21.58 -5.03
C MET A 121 -11.76 -22.42 -4.55
N MET A 122 -11.50 -23.46 -3.75
CA MET A 122 -12.57 -24.24 -3.11
C MET A 122 -13.40 -23.37 -2.15
N LEU A 123 -12.76 -22.51 -1.35
CA LEU A 123 -13.44 -21.65 -0.39
C LEU A 123 -14.42 -20.67 -1.04
N THR A 124 -14.19 -20.27 -2.29
CA THR A 124 -15.03 -19.32 -3.03
C THR A 124 -16.06 -20.00 -3.94
N SER A 125 -15.80 -21.23 -4.41
CA SER A 125 -16.68 -21.97 -5.34
C SER A 125 -17.96 -22.54 -4.71
N ASN A 126 -17.96 -22.82 -3.39
CA ASN A 126 -19.11 -23.38 -2.66
C ASN A 126 -20.36 -22.46 -2.59
N ARG A 127 -20.35 -21.30 -3.25
CA ARG A 127 -21.51 -20.41 -3.40
C ARG A 127 -22.53 -20.93 -4.42
N GLN A 128 -22.09 -21.60 -5.49
CA GLN A 128 -22.99 -21.98 -6.60
C GLN A 128 -23.86 -23.21 -6.32
N ALA A 129 -23.52 -24.02 -5.31
CA ALA A 129 -24.27 -25.22 -4.98
C ALA A 129 -25.41 -25.00 -3.96
N GLY A 130 -25.48 -23.83 -3.31
CA GLY A 130 -26.40 -23.58 -2.19
C GLY A 130 -27.65 -22.75 -2.51
N GLU A 131 -27.71 -22.05 -3.65
CA GLU A 131 -28.86 -21.21 -4.06
C GLU A 131 -29.84 -21.93 -5.01
N GLY A 132 -29.73 -23.26 -5.15
CA GLY A 132 -30.48 -24.06 -6.12
C GLY A 132 -31.56 -25.00 -5.57
N VAL A 133 -32.00 -24.84 -4.32
CA VAL A 133 -33.12 -25.64 -3.78
C VAL A 133 -34.02 -24.77 -2.90
N ASN A 134 -35.11 -24.28 -3.49
CA ASN A 134 -36.33 -24.01 -2.76
C ASN A 134 -37.48 -24.60 -3.59
N PRO A 135 -38.27 -25.54 -3.05
CA PRO A 135 -39.49 -26.04 -3.69
C PRO A 135 -40.59 -24.97 -3.74
#